data_AF-A0A9X7NLX7-F1
#
_entry.id   AF-A0A9X7NLX7-F1
#
_cell.length_a   1.000
_cell.length_b   1.000
_cell.length_c   1.000
_cell.angle_alpha   90.00
_cell.angle_beta   90.00
_cell.angle_gamma   90.00
#
_symmetry.space_group_name_H-M   'P 1'
#
loop_
_entity.id
_entity.type
_entity.pdbx_description
1 polymer ?
#
loop_
_entity_poly.entity_id
_entity_poly.type
_entity_poly.pdbx_seq_one_letter_code
_entity_poly.pdbx_strand_id
1 'polypeptide(L)'
;MARIKTLQELFKRYRRPGDIVFAILFLAFSLFLLSQIPGETVWAKRTKWFAQPRFWPTVAIGGMVLFASLHFIGSLCSKRIPGRWREVGFWLKSFEFVAYFLIYVLLVPQIGYLPATLAFTLFLCVRIGEATPLNLGAAVAFSISVVVIFRAFLQVKVPAGHIYEALPDGIRAFALTYL
;
A
#
# COMPACT_ATOMS: atom_id res chain seq x y z
N MET A 1 33.07 3.11 -19.81
CA MET A 1 32.59 3.41 -21.18
C MET A 1 31.06 3.46 -21.16
N ALA A 2 30.45 4.61 -21.48
CA ALA A 2 29.00 4.73 -21.54
C ALA A 2 28.47 4.07 -22.82
N ARG A 3 27.60 3.06 -22.70
CA ARG A 3 26.97 2.38 -23.83
C ARG A 3 25.93 3.33 -24.45
N ILE A 4 26.20 3.86 -25.64
CA ILE A 4 25.24 4.68 -26.40
C ILE A 4 24.09 3.75 -26.82
N LYS A 5 22.90 3.98 -26.26
CA LYS A 5 21.67 3.26 -26.67
C LYS A 5 21.19 3.82 -28.00
N THR A 6 20.81 2.93 -28.92
CA THR A 6 20.22 3.35 -30.20
C THR A 6 18.78 3.84 -30.01
N LEU A 7 18.26 4.68 -30.92
CA LEU A 7 16.85 5.13 -30.87
C LEU A 7 15.88 3.94 -30.80
N GLN A 8 16.17 2.86 -31.52
CA GLN A 8 15.36 1.64 -31.47
C GLN A 8 15.38 0.95 -30.10
N GLU A 9 16.51 0.96 -29.38
CA GLU A 9 16.57 0.45 -28.00
C GLU A 9 15.78 1.33 -27.02
N LEU A 10 15.76 2.65 -27.24
CA LEU A 10 14.98 3.58 -26.43
C LEU A 10 13.47 3.38 -26.60
N PHE A 11 13.01 3.04 -27.82
CA PHE A 11 11.59 2.77 -28.11
C PHE A 11 11.22 1.28 -28.03
N LYS A 12 12.15 0.40 -27.61
CA LYS A 12 11.86 -1.02 -27.45
C LYS A 12 10.94 -1.23 -26.26
N ARG A 13 9.69 -1.62 -26.53
CA ARG A 13 8.72 -1.97 -25.49
C ARG A 13 9.14 -3.28 -24.81
N TYR A 14 9.69 -3.19 -23.60
CA TYR A 14 9.91 -4.36 -22.74
C TYR A 14 8.55 -4.87 -22.23
N ARG A 15 8.15 -6.05 -22.69
CA ARG A 15 6.86 -6.66 -22.30
C ARG A 15 7.08 -7.79 -21.31
N ARG A 16 6.23 -7.86 -20.28
CA ARG A 16 6.27 -8.92 -19.27
C ARG A 16 5.24 -10.01 -19.56
N PRO A 17 5.51 -11.28 -19.22
CA PRO A 17 4.56 -12.39 -19.41
C PRO A 17 3.16 -12.16 -18.84
N GLY A 18 3.04 -11.47 -17.71
CA GLY A 18 1.81 -11.17 -16.98
C GLY A 18 1.01 -9.97 -17.50
N ASP A 19 1.50 -9.24 -18.51
CA ASP A 19 0.88 -8.00 -19.03
C ASP A 19 -0.61 -8.15 -19.36
N ILE A 20 -1.03 -9.29 -19.93
CA ILE A 20 -2.44 -9.52 -20.26
C ILE A 20 -3.32 -9.75 -19.03
N VAL A 21 -2.79 -10.42 -18.01
CA VAL A 21 -3.52 -10.66 -16.75
C VAL A 21 -3.71 -9.32 -16.04
N PHE A 22 -2.65 -8.51 -16.00
CA PHE A 22 -2.72 -7.15 -15.47
C PHE A 22 -3.76 -6.31 -16.23
N ALA A 23 -3.73 -6.31 -17.57
CA ALA A 23 -4.68 -5.53 -18.36
C ALA A 23 -6.14 -5.95 -18.15
N ILE A 24 -6.41 -7.27 -18.03
CA ILE A 24 -7.75 -7.78 -17.72
C ILE A 24 -8.20 -7.32 -16.33
N LEU A 25 -7.36 -7.55 -15.31
CA LEU A 25 -7.70 -7.19 -13.93
C LEU A 25 -7.91 -5.69 -13.78
N PHE A 26 -7.05 -4.88 -14.40
CA PHE A 26 -7.13 -3.42 -14.35
C PHE A 26 -8.38 -2.90 -15.06
N LEU A 27 -8.73 -3.45 -16.23
CA LEU A 27 -9.97 -3.09 -16.92
C LEU A 27 -11.20 -3.50 -16.11
N ALA A 28 -11.24 -4.72 -15.59
CA ALA A 28 -12.34 -5.20 -14.75
C ALA A 28 -12.51 -4.32 -13.50
N PHE A 29 -11.42 -3.97 -12.83
CA PHE A 29 -11.44 -3.07 -11.67
C PHE A 29 -11.91 -1.66 -12.04
N SER A 30 -11.45 -1.11 -13.17
CA SER A 30 -11.88 0.20 -13.66
C SER A 30 -13.39 0.24 -13.95
N LEU A 31 -13.91 -0.80 -14.59
CA LEU A 31 -15.34 -0.94 -14.88
C LEU A 31 -16.17 -1.11 -13.60
N PHE A 32 -15.65 -1.88 -12.62
CA PHE A 32 -16.26 -1.99 -11.30
C PHE A 32 -16.35 -0.62 -10.62
N LEU A 33 -15.25 0.14 -10.55
CA LEU A 33 -15.27 1.48 -9.96
C LEU A 33 -16.26 2.41 -10.68
N LEU A 34 -16.32 2.34 -12.02
CA LEU A 34 -17.26 3.16 -12.79
C LEU A 34 -18.71 2.80 -12.45
N SER A 35 -19.02 1.53 -12.23
CA SER A 35 -20.36 1.09 -11.85
C SER A 35 -20.75 1.49 -10.43
N GLN A 36 -19.77 1.75 -9.55
CA GLN A 36 -20.04 2.22 -8.18
C GLN A 36 -20.28 3.74 -8.08
N ILE A 37 -19.87 4.54 -9.08
CA ILE A 37 -20.03 6.01 -9.08
C ILE A 37 -21.44 6.46 -8.67
N PRO A 38 -22.54 5.88 -9.20
CA PRO A 38 -23.88 6.32 -8.85
C PRO A 38 -24.26 6.11 -7.38
N GLY A 39 -23.69 5.09 -6.72
CA GLY A 39 -23.93 4.75 -5.32
C GLY A 39 -23.08 5.57 -4.34
N GLU A 40 -21.84 5.91 -4.74
CA GLU A 40 -20.87 6.58 -3.86
C GLU A 40 -20.86 8.12 -3.97
N THR A 41 -21.51 8.67 -4.99
CA THR A 41 -21.50 10.12 -5.25
C THR A 41 -22.90 10.65 -5.55
N VAL A 42 -23.08 11.97 -5.49
CA VAL A 42 -24.37 12.62 -5.79
C VAL A 42 -24.21 13.78 -6.75
N TRP A 43 -25.28 14.05 -7.51
CA TRP A 43 -25.45 15.34 -8.17
C TRP A 43 -26.13 16.30 -7.18
N ALA A 44 -25.41 17.34 -6.78
CA ALA A 44 -25.90 18.32 -5.83
C ALA A 44 -26.75 19.39 -6.53
N LYS A 45 -27.89 19.75 -5.93
CA LYS A 45 -28.74 20.85 -6.41
C LYS A 45 -28.02 22.19 -6.21
N ARG A 46 -28.19 23.12 -7.17
CA ARG A 46 -27.63 24.49 -7.13
C ARG A 46 -26.10 24.56 -7.08
N THR A 47 -25.41 23.51 -7.52
CA THR A 47 -23.94 23.48 -7.60
C THR A 47 -23.50 23.60 -9.06
N LYS A 48 -22.44 24.40 -9.31
CA LYS A 48 -21.84 24.52 -10.65
C LYS A 48 -21.38 23.16 -11.16
N TRP A 49 -21.51 22.91 -12.46
CA TRP A 49 -21.23 21.62 -13.08
C TRP A 49 -19.84 21.04 -12.75
N PHE A 50 -18.78 21.85 -12.87
CA PHE A 50 -17.41 21.42 -12.54
C PHE A 50 -17.13 21.26 -11.03
N ALA A 51 -17.99 21.81 -10.18
CA ALA A 51 -17.90 21.68 -8.72
C ALA A 51 -18.79 20.56 -8.18
N GLN A 52 -19.42 19.79 -9.07
CA GLN A 52 -20.28 18.68 -8.68
C GLN A 52 -19.43 17.57 -8.06
N PRO A 53 -19.82 17.03 -6.88
CA PRO A 53 -19.07 15.95 -6.22
C PRO A 53 -18.82 14.74 -7.12
N ARG A 54 -19.78 14.42 -8.00
CA ARG A 54 -19.70 13.31 -8.95
C ARG A 54 -18.82 13.58 -10.17
N PHE A 55 -18.61 14.84 -10.56
CA PHE A 55 -18.03 15.18 -11.86
C PHE A 55 -16.59 14.67 -12.01
N TRP A 56 -15.66 15.11 -11.16
CA TRP A 56 -14.25 14.72 -11.25
C TRP A 56 -13.99 13.22 -11.01
N PRO A 57 -14.66 12.55 -10.06
CA PRO A 57 -14.59 11.09 -9.95
C PRO A 57 -15.00 10.38 -11.25
N THR A 58 -16.07 10.85 -11.90
CA THR A 58 -16.54 10.27 -13.17
C THR A 58 -15.54 10.49 -14.30
N VAL A 59 -14.96 11.69 -14.40
CA VAL A 59 -13.94 12.00 -15.43
C VAL A 59 -12.68 11.16 -15.21
N ALA A 60 -12.19 11.07 -13.97
CA ALA A 60 -11.00 10.31 -13.63
C ALA A 60 -11.18 8.81 -13.91
N ILE A 61 -12.30 8.22 -13.44
CA ILE A 61 -12.58 6.80 -13.66
C ILE A 61 -12.93 6.52 -15.12
N GLY A 62 -13.62 7.43 -15.81
CA GLY A 62 -13.85 7.33 -17.26
C GLY A 62 -12.54 7.31 -18.05
N GLY A 63 -11.59 8.17 -17.69
CA GLY A 63 -10.23 8.13 -18.24
C GLY A 63 -9.51 6.81 -17.94
N MET A 64 -9.62 6.32 -16.70
CA MET A 64 -9.07 5.02 -16.30
C MET A 64 -9.63 3.88 -17.15
N VAL A 65 -10.95 3.82 -17.37
CA VAL A 65 -11.61 2.83 -18.24
C VAL A 65 -11.13 2.95 -19.69
N LEU A 66 -11.03 4.17 -20.23
CA LEU A 66 -10.55 4.41 -21.59
C LEU A 66 -9.13 3.87 -21.78
N PHE A 67 -8.19 4.28 -20.93
CA PHE A 67 -6.79 3.84 -21.04
C PHE A 67 -6.60 2.36 -20.71
N ALA A 68 -7.36 1.82 -19.75
CA ALA A 68 -7.37 0.39 -19.47
C ALA A 68 -7.86 -0.42 -20.67
N SER A 69 -8.90 0.07 -21.38
CA SER A 69 -9.42 -0.58 -22.59
C SER A 69 -8.38 -0.55 -23.71
N LEU A 70 -7.74 0.58 -23.94
CA LEU A 70 -6.64 0.70 -24.92
C LEU A 70 -5.46 -0.22 -24.57
N HIS A 71 -5.09 -0.31 -23.29
CA HIS A 71 -4.05 -1.22 -22.82
C HIS A 71 -4.46 -2.69 -23.03
N PHE A 72 -5.70 -3.05 -22.70
CA PHE A 72 -6.22 -4.40 -22.90
C PHE A 72 -6.22 -4.80 -24.39
N ILE A 73 -6.75 -3.95 -25.28
CA ILE A 73 -6.72 -4.18 -26.74
C ILE A 73 -5.27 -4.30 -27.22
N GLY A 74 -4.40 -3.37 -26.83
CA GLY A 74 -2.97 -3.43 -27.15
C GLY A 74 -2.29 -4.67 -26.60
N SER A 75 -2.78 -5.24 -25.50
CA SER A 75 -2.30 -6.49 -24.93
C SER A 75 -2.85 -7.72 -25.68
N LEU A 76 -4.08 -7.67 -26.19
CA LEU A 76 -4.69 -8.73 -27.02
C LEU A 76 -3.98 -8.91 -28.36
N CYS A 77 -3.69 -7.82 -29.07
CA CYS A 77 -3.07 -7.84 -30.41
C CYS A 77 -1.59 -8.24 -30.43
N SER A 78 -1.04 -8.69 -29.31
CA SER A 78 0.39 -8.62 -29.05
C SER A 78 0.89 -10.02 -28.64
N LYS A 79 2.02 -10.47 -29.21
CA LYS A 79 2.53 -11.85 -29.10
C LYS A 79 2.64 -12.33 -27.65
N ARG A 80 2.19 -13.56 -27.38
CA ARG A 80 2.19 -14.13 -26.02
C ARG A 80 3.59 -14.64 -25.65
N ILE A 81 4.02 -14.33 -24.43
CA ILE A 81 5.27 -14.80 -23.83
C ILE A 81 4.90 -15.87 -22.78
N PRO A 82 5.60 -17.01 -22.72
CA PRO A 82 5.36 -18.02 -21.68
C PRO A 82 5.73 -17.49 -20.28
N GLY A 83 5.15 -18.09 -19.23
CA GLY A 83 5.51 -17.78 -17.84
C GLY A 83 4.57 -16.81 -17.11
N ARG A 84 3.42 -16.43 -17.67
CA ARG A 84 2.46 -15.50 -17.03
C ARG A 84 2.05 -15.91 -15.61
N TRP A 85 1.82 -17.20 -15.38
CA TRP A 85 1.39 -17.71 -14.07
C TRP A 85 2.52 -17.69 -13.04
N ARG A 86 3.79 -17.74 -13.47
CA ARG A 86 4.93 -17.54 -12.58
C ARG A 86 4.99 -16.09 -12.10
N GLU A 87 4.69 -15.14 -12.99
CA GLU A 87 4.62 -13.73 -12.64
C GLU A 87 3.41 -13.43 -11.72
N VAL A 88 2.24 -13.99 -12.00
CA VAL A 88 1.08 -13.89 -11.10
C VAL A 88 1.39 -14.50 -9.72
N GLY A 89 2.01 -15.68 -9.69
CA GLY A 89 2.45 -16.29 -8.43
C GLY A 89 3.45 -15.42 -7.67
N PHE A 90 4.32 -14.68 -8.38
CA PHE A 90 5.20 -13.70 -7.75
C PHE A 90 4.43 -12.51 -7.17
N TRP A 91 3.41 -11.99 -7.87
CA TRP A 91 2.55 -10.92 -7.32
C TRP A 91 1.84 -11.37 -6.05
N LEU A 92 1.39 -12.63 -6.00
CA LEU A 92 0.73 -13.18 -4.82
C LEU A 92 1.65 -13.19 -3.59
N LYS A 93 2.97 -13.29 -3.77
CA LYS A 93 3.91 -13.17 -2.65
C LYS A 93 3.82 -11.82 -1.95
N SER A 94 3.44 -10.74 -2.65
CA SER A 94 3.26 -9.43 -2.02
C SER A 94 2.14 -9.39 -0.97
N PHE A 95 1.18 -10.32 -1.01
CA PHE A 95 0.17 -10.45 0.05
C PHE A 95 0.76 -10.86 1.41
N GLU A 96 1.99 -11.37 1.46
CA GLU A 96 2.67 -11.64 2.72
C GLU A 96 2.80 -10.37 3.57
N PHE A 97 3.05 -9.21 2.94
CA PHE A 97 3.17 -7.94 3.64
C PHE A 97 1.82 -7.46 4.20
N VAL A 98 0.72 -7.78 3.52
CA VAL A 98 -0.63 -7.54 4.05
C VAL A 98 -0.84 -8.38 5.30
N ALA A 99 -0.47 -9.66 5.27
CA ALA A 99 -0.57 -10.53 6.44
C ALA A 99 0.28 -10.03 7.61
N TYR A 100 1.52 -9.60 7.36
CA TYR A 100 2.39 -9.03 8.39
C TYR A 100 1.80 -7.76 9.01
N PHE A 101 1.21 -6.88 8.21
CA PHE A 101 0.55 -5.69 8.70
C PHE A 101 -0.69 -6.03 9.55
N LEU A 102 -1.50 -7.01 9.14
CA LEU A 102 -2.64 -7.47 9.94
C LEU A 102 -2.19 -8.05 11.29
N ILE A 103 -1.12 -8.84 11.31
CA ILE A 103 -0.53 -9.35 12.56
C ILE A 103 -0.10 -8.17 13.45
N TYR A 104 0.57 -7.17 12.89
CA TYR A 104 0.95 -5.96 13.62
C TYR A 104 -0.28 -5.25 14.24
N VAL A 105 -1.34 -5.03 13.46
CA VAL A 105 -2.59 -4.43 13.96
C VAL A 105 -3.19 -5.23 15.12
N LEU A 106 -3.14 -6.57 15.05
CA LEU A 106 -3.62 -7.45 16.11
C LEU A 106 -2.72 -7.44 17.36
N LEU A 107 -1.41 -7.21 17.19
CA LEU A 107 -0.46 -7.14 18.30
C LEU A 107 -0.52 -5.82 19.07
N VAL A 108 -0.81 -4.70 18.42
CA VAL A 108 -0.82 -3.36 19.05
C VAL A 108 -1.68 -3.32 20.33
N PRO A 109 -2.93 -3.81 20.36
CA PRO A 109 -3.73 -3.83 21.60
C PRO A 109 -3.20 -4.77 22.68
N GLN A 110 -2.40 -5.77 22.32
CA GLN A 110 -1.91 -6.78 23.26
C GLN A 110 -0.64 -6.29 23.97
N ILE A 111 0.35 -5.85 23.20
CA ILE A 111 1.68 -5.51 23.72
C ILE A 111 1.95 -4.00 23.77
N GLY A 112 1.09 -3.18 23.17
CA GLY A 112 1.22 -1.73 23.10
C GLY A 112 1.94 -1.26 21.84
N TYR A 113 1.85 0.05 21.57
CA TYR A 113 2.20 0.59 20.26
C TYR A 113 3.69 0.57 19.98
N LEU A 114 4.52 0.99 20.94
CA LEU A 114 5.99 0.98 20.80
C LEU A 114 6.57 -0.43 20.56
N PRO A 115 6.36 -1.42 21.45
CA PRO A 115 6.96 -2.74 21.26
C PRO A 115 6.43 -3.46 20.03
N ALA A 116 5.14 -3.30 19.68
CA ALA A 116 4.61 -3.84 18.42
C ALA A 116 5.28 -3.22 17.19
N THR A 117 5.50 -1.90 17.20
CA THR A 117 6.12 -1.19 16.07
C THR A 117 7.60 -1.54 15.93
N LEU A 118 8.33 -1.63 17.04
CA LEU A 118 9.71 -2.11 17.05
C LEU A 118 9.83 -3.52 16.50
N ALA A 119 9.03 -4.46 17.03
CA ALA A 119 9.04 -5.84 16.57
C ALA A 119 8.71 -5.94 15.07
N PHE A 120 7.70 -5.20 14.61
CA PHE A 120 7.26 -5.19 13.22
C PHE A 120 8.33 -4.65 12.27
N THR A 121 8.89 -3.47 12.55
CA THR A 121 9.91 -2.84 11.68
C THR A 121 11.21 -3.64 11.62
N LEU A 122 11.69 -4.16 12.75
CA LEU A 122 12.86 -5.03 12.81
C LEU A 122 12.63 -6.34 12.05
N PHE A 123 11.47 -6.96 12.24
CA PHE A 123 11.06 -8.14 11.48
C PHE A 123 11.06 -7.85 9.97
N LEU A 124 10.55 -6.71 9.52
CA LEU A 124 10.55 -6.35 8.10
C LEU A 124 11.97 -6.18 7.54
N CYS A 125 12.88 -5.54 8.28
CA CYS A 125 14.30 -5.44 7.87
C CYS A 125 14.92 -6.83 7.65
N VAL A 126 14.69 -7.77 8.57
CA VAL A 126 15.15 -9.16 8.45
C VAL A 126 14.48 -9.86 7.27
N ARG A 127 13.15 -9.74 7.16
CA ARG A 127 12.36 -10.44 6.14
C ARG A 127 12.71 -10.01 4.72
N ILE A 128 13.03 -8.73 4.51
CA ILE A 128 13.44 -8.20 3.20
C ILE A 128 14.90 -8.58 2.87
N GLY A 129 15.68 -9.03 3.87
CA GLY A 129 17.10 -9.38 3.70
C GLY A 129 18.04 -8.18 3.88
N GLU A 130 17.54 -7.09 4.46
CA GLU A 130 18.23 -5.80 4.59
C GLU A 130 18.56 -5.47 6.06
N ALA A 131 18.81 -6.50 6.88
CA ALA A 131 19.11 -6.38 8.31
C ALA A 131 20.58 -5.97 8.58
N THR A 132 21.05 -4.92 7.91
CA THR A 132 22.34 -4.31 8.23
C THR A 132 22.24 -3.55 9.57
N PRO A 133 23.34 -3.37 10.32
CA PRO A 133 23.31 -2.62 11.58
C PRO A 133 22.74 -1.20 11.42
N LEU A 134 23.04 -0.55 10.29
CA LEU A 134 22.50 0.76 9.95
C LEU A 134 20.97 0.72 9.78
N ASN A 135 20.45 -0.24 9.01
CA ASN A 135 19.02 -0.34 8.75
C ASN A 135 18.23 -0.74 10.00
N LEU A 136 18.79 -1.62 10.84
CA LEU A 136 18.20 -1.97 12.13
C LEU A 136 18.18 -0.78 13.09
N GLY A 137 19.28 -0.01 13.15
CA GLY A 137 19.32 1.24 13.92
C GLY A 137 18.30 2.26 13.42
N ALA A 138 18.18 2.42 12.11
CA ALA A 138 17.19 3.29 11.48
C ALA A 138 15.75 2.83 11.78
N ALA A 139 15.47 1.53 11.78
CA ALA A 139 14.17 0.97 12.12
C ALA A 139 13.78 1.22 13.59
N VAL A 140 14.74 1.10 14.51
CA VAL A 140 14.54 1.46 15.93
C VAL A 140 14.26 2.95 16.08
N ALA A 141 15.10 3.79 15.48
CA ALA A 141 14.93 5.24 15.52
C ALA A 141 13.58 5.68 14.93
N PHE A 142 13.18 5.09 13.81
CA PHE A 142 11.89 5.32 13.18
C PHE A 142 10.73 4.92 14.11
N SER A 143 10.78 3.71 14.68
CA SER A 143 9.73 3.22 15.59
C SER A 143 9.54 4.12 16.80
N ILE A 144 10.63 4.57 17.43
CA ILE A 144 10.60 5.52 18.54
C ILE A 144 10.04 6.86 18.08
N SER A 145 10.50 7.39 16.95
CA SER A 145 10.05 8.68 16.41
C SER A 145 8.55 8.69 16.15
N VAL A 146 8.01 7.60 15.60
CA VAL A 146 6.57 7.46 15.34
C VAL A 146 5.78 7.53 16.65
N VAL A 147 6.20 6.81 17.70
CA VAL A 147 5.53 6.86 19.00
C VAL A 147 5.62 8.24 19.62
N VAL A 148 6.79 8.85 19.62
CA VAL A 148 6.98 10.21 20.17
C VAL A 148 6.11 11.24 19.44
N ILE A 149 6.09 11.21 18.11
CA ILE A 149 5.32 12.18 17.32
C ILE A 149 3.81 11.93 17.45
N PHE A 150 3.35 10.69 17.21
CA PHE A 150 1.91 10.43 17.14
C PHE A 150 1.26 10.22 18.50
N ARG A 151 1.92 9.51 19.40
CA ARG A 151 1.36 9.20 20.72
C ARG A 151 1.66 10.31 21.72
N ALA A 152 2.92 10.67 21.91
CA ALA A 152 3.31 11.62 22.94
C ALA A 152 3.01 13.09 22.54
N PHE A 153 3.31 13.50 21.31
CA PHE A 153 3.13 14.88 20.87
C PHE A 153 1.72 15.17 20.34
N LEU A 154 1.24 14.39 19.35
CA LEU A 154 -0.08 14.60 18.73
C LEU A 154 -1.25 14.01 19.52
N GLN A 155 -1.00 13.26 20.60
CA GLN A 155 -2.02 12.68 21.48
C GLN A 155 -3.06 11.83 20.72
N VAL A 156 -2.62 11.12 19.67
CA VAL A 156 -3.48 10.23 18.90
C VAL A 156 -3.94 9.08 19.79
N LYS A 157 -5.25 8.80 19.75
CA LYS A 157 -5.87 7.71 20.51
C LYS A 157 -5.51 6.36 19.89
N VAL A 158 -4.51 5.70 20.45
CA VAL A 158 -4.07 4.35 20.15
C VAL A 158 -4.46 3.44 21.33
N PRO A 159 -4.90 2.18 21.09
CA PRO A 159 -5.15 1.23 22.15
C PRO A 159 -3.92 1.07 23.05
N ALA A 160 -4.10 1.18 24.35
CA ALA A 160 -3.06 0.83 25.29
C ALA A 160 -2.87 -0.70 25.31
N GLY A 161 -1.62 -1.16 25.37
CA GLY A 161 -1.32 -2.58 25.43
C GLY A 161 -1.83 -3.21 26.72
N HIS A 162 -2.55 -4.32 26.63
CA HIS A 162 -2.98 -5.10 27.81
C HIS A 162 -1.79 -5.50 28.70
N ILE A 163 -0.61 -5.72 28.10
CA ILE A 163 0.62 -6.02 28.85
C ILE A 163 1.01 -4.94 29.86
N TYR A 164 0.57 -3.69 29.65
CA TYR A 164 0.86 -2.59 30.57
C TYR A 164 0.09 -2.72 31.89
N GLU A 165 -1.01 -3.48 31.93
CA GLU A 165 -1.74 -3.74 33.17
C GLU A 165 -0.95 -4.58 34.17
N ALA A 166 -0.03 -5.41 33.68
CA ALA A 166 0.86 -6.22 34.51
C ALA A 166 2.07 -5.43 35.07
N LEU A 167 2.25 -4.17 34.69
CA LEU A 167 3.37 -3.34 35.16
C LEU A 167 3.10 -2.77 36.56
N PRO A 168 4.16 -2.55 37.38
CA PRO A 168 4.04 -1.82 38.65
C PRO A 168 3.45 -0.42 38.44
N ASP A 169 2.68 0.08 39.41
CA ASP A 169 1.84 1.28 39.26
C ASP A 169 2.59 2.51 38.71
N GLY A 170 3.84 2.73 39.15
CA GLY A 170 4.66 3.85 38.68
C GLY A 170 5.02 3.78 37.18
N ILE A 171 5.30 2.58 36.66
CA ILE A 171 5.66 2.38 35.24
C ILE A 171 4.39 2.27 34.39
N ARG A 172 3.34 1.66 34.94
CA ARG A 172 2.05 1.51 34.27
C ARG A 172 1.45 2.85 33.86
N ALA A 173 1.45 3.83 34.77
CA ALA A 173 0.90 5.16 34.46
C ALA A 173 1.62 5.82 33.27
N PHE A 174 2.95 5.72 33.22
CA PHE A 174 3.74 6.21 32.09
C PHE A 174 3.41 5.47 30.80
N ALA A 175 3.41 4.13 30.83
CA ALA A 175 3.18 3.30 29.65
C ALA A 175 1.76 3.48 29.06
N LEU A 176 0.74 3.59 29.89
CA LEU A 176 -0.64 3.84 29.44
C LEU A 176 -0.81 5.24 28.82
N THR A 177 -0.04 6.22 29.29
CA THR A 177 -0.18 7.62 28.87
C THR A 177 0.64 7.93 27.61
N TYR A 178 1.87 7.41 27.52
CA TYR A 178 2.85 7.84 26.51
C TYR A 178 3.26 6.76 25.51
N LEU A 179 3.00 5.47 25.78
CA LEU A 179 3.35 4.35 24.91
C LEU A 179 2.11 3.74 24.21
#